data_AF-A0A4R4QR33-F1
#
_entry.id   AF-A0A4R4QR33-F1
#
_cell.length_a   1.000
_cell.length_b   1.000
_cell.length_c   1.000
_cell.angle_alpha   90.00
_cell.angle_beta   90.00
_cell.angle_gamma   90.00
#
_symmetry.space_group_name_H-M   'P 1'
#
loop_
_entity.id
_entity.type
_entity.pdbx_description
1 polymer ?
#
loop_
_entity_poly.entity_id
_entity_poly.type
_entity_poly.pdbx_seq_one_letter_code
_entity_poly.pdbx_strand_id
1 'polypeptide(L)'
;MQRRGSHYLLEVSEELVDEGLFRVEYEAATQAAQDGDHAGASLRLRKALKLWRGGALEDVDSDHLAGQTARLEEVRVRALEQLTDWEFTQGRYAELIPDLSLWTEAYPYNEFLHACLAQALHHASRTADALEVLRRLRDRLDRELGLGLGPALLRLETQLCGPKRASEPGERTSLATLKAIQVALADLSDAVQALINDIPGQGSRKPHTEGPQDRAELPAKGESSHTHRGRMAGGRGGNKPMNTIFTRSSILHT
;
A
#
# COMPACT_ATOMS: atom_id res chain seq x y z
N MET A 1 13.05 -28.26 -41.66
CA MET A 1 13.91 -29.14 -40.82
C MET A 1 14.65 -30.12 -41.71
N GLN A 2 15.98 -30.09 -41.71
CA GLN A 2 16.82 -30.99 -42.50
C GLN A 2 17.74 -31.78 -41.57
N ARG A 3 17.86 -33.10 -41.77
CA ARG A 3 18.84 -33.91 -41.05
C ARG A 3 20.21 -33.77 -41.70
N ARG A 4 21.23 -33.41 -40.90
CA ARG A 4 22.64 -33.27 -41.30
C ARG A 4 23.49 -34.22 -40.44
N GLY A 5 23.65 -35.46 -40.92
CA GLY A 5 24.40 -36.51 -40.22
C GLY A 5 23.76 -36.90 -38.88
N SER A 6 24.44 -36.57 -37.79
CA SER A 6 24.00 -36.75 -36.40
C SER A 6 23.09 -35.64 -35.86
N HIS A 7 22.89 -34.54 -36.62
CA HIS A 7 22.18 -33.36 -36.15
C HIS A 7 20.93 -33.07 -36.99
N TYR A 8 20.03 -32.26 -36.43
CA TYR A 8 18.90 -31.66 -37.14
C TYR A 8 19.10 -30.15 -37.21
N LEU A 9 18.93 -29.59 -38.39
CA LEU A 9 18.94 -28.16 -38.63
C LEU A 9 17.52 -27.69 -38.92
N LEU A 10 17.07 -26.65 -38.22
CA LEU A 10 15.81 -25.97 -38.49
C LEU A 10 16.11 -24.59 -39.06
N GLU A 11 16.22 -24.51 -40.39
CA GLU A 11 16.23 -23.23 -41.09
C GLU A 11 14.81 -22.65 -41.08
N VAL A 12 14.66 -21.44 -40.53
CA VAL A 12 13.42 -20.68 -40.41
C VAL A 12 13.77 -19.21 -40.71
N SER A 13 12.92 -18.49 -41.44
CA SER A 13 13.06 -17.04 -41.57
C SER A 13 12.82 -16.36 -40.23
N GLU A 14 13.54 -15.29 -39.92
CA GLU A 14 13.31 -14.50 -38.71
C GLU A 14 11.88 -13.94 -38.65
N GLU A 15 11.25 -13.71 -39.81
CA GLU A 15 9.86 -13.28 -39.95
C GLU A 15 8.82 -14.34 -39.54
N LEU A 16 9.24 -15.59 -39.31
CA LEU A 16 8.37 -16.69 -38.87
C LEU A 16 8.59 -17.05 -37.39
N VAL A 17 9.47 -16.32 -36.69
CA VAL A 17 9.75 -16.46 -35.26
C VAL A 17 9.36 -15.16 -34.57
N ASP A 18 8.63 -15.25 -33.45
CA ASP A 18 8.18 -14.07 -32.70
C ASP A 18 9.35 -13.23 -32.15
N GLU A 19 10.46 -13.85 -31.73
CA GLU A 19 11.71 -13.16 -31.37
C GLU A 19 12.32 -12.36 -32.53
N GLY A 20 12.28 -12.91 -33.75
CA GLY A 20 12.80 -12.24 -34.96
C GLY A 20 11.91 -11.09 -35.41
N LEU A 21 10.59 -11.32 -35.47
CA LEU A 21 9.60 -10.27 -35.71
C LEU A 21 9.67 -9.15 -34.67
N PHE A 22 9.89 -9.49 -33.39
CA PHE A 22 10.08 -8.52 -32.32
C PHE A 22 11.32 -7.65 -32.58
N ARG A 23 12.46 -8.26 -32.91
CA ARG A 23 13.70 -7.54 -33.25
C ARG A 23 13.49 -6.58 -34.43
N VAL A 24 12.85 -7.03 -35.51
CA VAL A 24 12.60 -6.20 -36.70
C VAL A 24 11.72 -4.98 -36.38
N GLU A 25 10.62 -5.15 -35.65
CA GLU A 25 9.76 -4.02 -35.27
C GLU A 25 10.40 -3.12 -34.20
N TYR A 26 11.25 -3.67 -33.32
CA TYR A 26 12.04 -2.89 -32.34
C TYR A 26 13.08 -2.02 -33.03
N GLU A 27 13.87 -2.57 -33.97
CA GLU A 27 14.87 -1.81 -34.74
C GLU A 27 14.20 -0.72 -35.60
N ALA A 28 13.08 -1.05 -36.25
CA ALA A 28 12.30 -0.08 -37.01
C ALA A 28 11.64 0.99 -36.11
N ALA A 29 11.31 0.69 -34.85
CA ALA A 29 10.87 1.67 -33.87
C ALA A 29 12.02 2.60 -33.44
N THR A 30 13.20 2.05 -33.17
CA THR A 30 14.40 2.83 -32.82
C THR A 30 14.78 3.78 -33.95
N GLN A 31 14.74 3.35 -35.22
CA GLN A 31 15.01 4.23 -36.36
C GLN A 31 13.98 5.36 -36.46
N ALA A 32 12.68 5.06 -36.34
CA ALA A 32 11.64 6.08 -36.36
C ALA A 32 11.82 7.13 -35.24
N ALA A 33 12.24 6.72 -34.04
CA ALA A 33 12.56 7.63 -32.95
C ALA A 33 13.79 8.50 -33.23
N GLN A 34 14.83 7.97 -33.90
CA GLN A 34 16.01 8.74 -34.33
C GLN A 34 15.64 9.78 -35.40
N ASP A 35 14.68 9.47 -36.27
CA ASP A 35 14.14 10.37 -37.28
C ASP A 35 13.14 11.40 -36.68
N GLY A 36 12.89 11.34 -35.37
CA GLY A 36 11.97 12.23 -34.63
C GLY A 36 10.50 11.80 -34.64
N ASP A 37 10.14 10.72 -35.33
CA ASP A 37 8.80 10.14 -35.32
C ASP A 37 8.59 9.21 -34.11
N HIS A 38 8.50 9.82 -32.92
CA HIS A 38 8.11 9.11 -31.70
C HIS A 38 6.73 8.44 -31.79
N ALA A 39 5.83 8.87 -32.70
CA ALA A 39 4.49 8.28 -32.82
C ALA A 39 4.55 6.95 -33.58
N GLY A 40 5.27 6.92 -34.71
CA GLY A 40 5.60 5.71 -35.44
C GLY A 40 6.44 4.75 -34.62
N ALA A 41 7.41 5.26 -33.85
CA ALA A 41 8.21 4.48 -32.91
C ALA A 41 7.34 3.75 -31.87
N SER A 42 6.50 4.49 -31.13
CA SER A 42 5.58 3.90 -30.15
C SER A 42 4.59 2.91 -30.80
N LEU A 43 4.07 3.20 -32.00
CA LEU A 43 3.17 2.29 -32.71
C LEU A 43 3.86 0.96 -33.07
N ARG A 44 5.11 1.00 -33.56
CA ARG A 44 5.89 -0.21 -33.88
C ARG A 44 6.25 -1.00 -32.62
N LEU A 45 6.69 -0.32 -31.57
CA LEU A 45 7.05 -0.98 -30.31
C LEU A 45 5.83 -1.62 -29.63
N ARG A 46 4.64 -0.99 -29.70
CA ARG A 46 3.36 -1.60 -29.31
C ARG A 46 2.99 -2.83 -30.15
N LYS A 47 3.37 -2.93 -31.43
CA LYS A 47 3.19 -4.15 -32.22
C LYS A 47 4.15 -5.26 -31.77
N ALA A 48 5.43 -4.93 -31.60
CA ALA A 48 6.43 -5.86 -31.11
C ALA A 48 6.00 -6.46 -29.75
N LEU A 49 5.58 -5.61 -28.80
CA LEU A 49 5.10 -6.04 -27.49
C LEU A 49 3.84 -6.93 -27.51
N LYS A 50 3.02 -6.88 -28.57
CA LYS A 50 1.86 -7.79 -28.75
C LYS A 50 2.23 -9.21 -29.20
N LEU A 51 3.47 -9.45 -29.61
CA LEU A 51 3.95 -10.81 -29.93
C LEU A 51 4.14 -11.67 -28.66
N TRP A 52 4.30 -11.01 -27.51
CA TRP A 52 4.47 -11.66 -26.21
C TRP A 52 3.13 -12.16 -25.68
N ARG A 53 3.04 -13.48 -25.50
CA ARG A 53 1.82 -14.19 -25.06
C ARG A 53 1.82 -14.57 -23.58
N GLY A 54 2.97 -14.42 -22.91
CA GLY A 54 3.22 -14.77 -21.52
C GLY A 54 4.66 -14.41 -21.15
N GLY A 55 5.29 -15.14 -20.25
CA GLY A 55 6.73 -15.08 -19.97
C GLY A 55 7.58 -15.74 -21.08
N ALA A 56 8.84 -15.31 -21.22
CA ALA A 56 9.78 -15.87 -22.18
C ALA A 56 9.99 -17.39 -21.95
N LEU A 57 9.51 -18.21 -22.89
CA LEU A 57 9.60 -19.67 -22.85
C LEU A 57 8.91 -20.30 -21.61
N GLU A 58 7.83 -19.70 -21.11
CA GLU A 58 7.16 -20.13 -19.86
C GLU A 58 6.70 -21.60 -19.84
N ASP A 59 6.33 -22.18 -20.98
CA ASP A 59 5.94 -23.58 -21.13
C ASP A 59 7.13 -24.55 -21.33
N VAL A 60 8.38 -24.07 -21.28
CA VAL A 60 9.59 -24.85 -21.59
C VAL A 60 10.44 -25.07 -20.34
N ASP A 61 10.21 -26.20 -19.67
CA ASP A 61 11.01 -26.63 -18.51
C ASP A 61 12.42 -27.07 -18.94
N SER A 62 13.38 -26.13 -18.92
CA SER A 62 14.77 -26.40 -19.29
C SER A 62 15.77 -25.40 -18.67
N ASP A 63 16.54 -25.86 -17.68
CA ASP A 63 17.65 -25.10 -17.07
C ASP A 63 18.65 -24.55 -18.10
N HIS A 64 18.87 -25.28 -19.20
CA HIS A 64 19.75 -24.86 -20.30
C HIS A 64 19.30 -23.58 -21.01
N LEU A 65 18.01 -23.23 -20.91
CA LEU A 65 17.42 -22.05 -21.55
C LEU A 65 17.26 -20.86 -20.59
N ALA A 66 17.50 -21.03 -19.29
CA ALA A 66 17.32 -19.98 -18.28
C ALA A 66 18.04 -18.66 -18.63
N GLY A 67 19.25 -18.73 -19.20
CA GLY A 67 19.99 -17.55 -19.66
C GLY A 67 19.37 -16.86 -20.89
N GLN A 68 18.69 -17.60 -21.77
CA GLN A 68 17.95 -17.03 -22.90
C GLN A 68 16.61 -16.46 -22.46
N THR A 69 15.87 -17.15 -21.58
CA THR A 69 14.67 -16.61 -20.91
C THR A 69 14.96 -15.26 -20.24
N ALA A 70 16.04 -15.18 -19.47
CA ALA A 70 16.47 -13.93 -18.83
C ALA A 70 16.82 -12.82 -19.85
N ARG A 71 17.57 -13.15 -20.92
CA ARG A 71 17.90 -12.20 -22.01
C ARG A 71 16.64 -11.65 -22.68
N LEU A 72 15.66 -12.52 -22.94
CA LEU A 72 14.41 -12.16 -23.61
C LEU A 72 13.53 -11.26 -22.73
N GLU A 73 13.37 -11.58 -21.44
CA GLU A 73 12.66 -10.70 -20.50
C GLU A 73 13.37 -9.35 -20.31
N GLU A 74 14.70 -9.30 -20.29
CA GLU A 74 15.44 -8.03 -20.23
C GLU A 74 15.17 -7.15 -21.47
N VAL A 75 15.17 -7.75 -22.66
CA VAL A 75 14.83 -7.07 -23.93
C VAL A 75 13.38 -6.54 -23.90
N ARG A 76 12.45 -7.32 -23.36
CA ARG A 76 11.05 -6.90 -23.19
C ARG A 76 10.92 -5.72 -22.24
N VAL A 77 11.58 -5.77 -21.07
CA VAL A 77 11.57 -4.66 -20.10
C VAL A 77 12.12 -3.39 -20.73
N ARG A 78 13.27 -3.45 -21.40
CA ARG A 78 13.87 -2.30 -22.12
C ARG A 78 12.93 -1.70 -23.18
N ALA A 79 12.09 -2.53 -23.82
CA ALA A 79 11.07 -2.07 -24.77
C ALA A 79 9.87 -1.39 -24.08
N LEU A 80 9.44 -1.88 -22.91
CA LEU A 80 8.42 -1.21 -22.10
C LEU A 80 8.91 0.17 -21.62
N GLU A 81 10.18 0.25 -21.21
CA GLU A 81 10.83 1.49 -20.77
C GLU A 81 10.88 2.54 -21.90
N GLN A 82 11.35 2.16 -23.10
CA GLN A 82 11.40 3.06 -24.27
C GLN A 82 10.01 3.48 -24.77
N LEU A 83 9.04 2.56 -24.82
CA LEU A 83 7.67 2.91 -25.17
C LEU A 83 7.12 3.97 -24.21
N THR A 84 7.40 3.83 -22.92
CA THR A 84 6.96 4.79 -21.90
C THR A 84 7.59 6.17 -22.08
N ASP A 85 8.90 6.24 -22.35
CA ASP A 85 9.62 7.49 -22.59
C ASP A 85 9.08 8.25 -23.82
N TRP A 86 8.83 7.55 -24.93
CA TRP A 86 8.27 8.16 -26.14
C TRP A 86 6.82 8.61 -25.96
N GLU A 87 5.95 7.82 -25.32
CA GLU A 87 4.56 8.21 -25.07
C GLU A 87 4.47 9.38 -24.06
N PHE A 88 5.37 9.44 -23.07
CA PHE A 88 5.49 10.58 -22.15
C PHE A 88 5.99 11.85 -22.86
N THR A 89 6.96 11.72 -23.77
CA THR A 89 7.42 12.81 -24.64
C THR A 89 6.28 13.36 -25.51
N GLN A 90 5.31 12.52 -25.89
CA GLN A 90 4.09 12.92 -26.60
C GLN A 90 2.94 13.39 -25.69
N GLY A 91 3.14 13.44 -24.37
CA GLY A 91 2.13 13.87 -23.41
C GLY A 91 1.00 12.86 -23.15
N ARG A 92 1.11 11.62 -23.64
CA ARG A 92 0.07 10.58 -23.58
C ARG A 92 0.05 9.82 -22.24
N TYR A 93 0.26 10.55 -21.15
CA TYR A 93 0.29 10.00 -19.79
C TYR A 93 -0.98 9.20 -19.46
N ALA A 94 -2.16 9.77 -19.71
CA ALA A 94 -3.43 9.16 -19.32
C ALA A 94 -3.77 7.89 -20.13
N GLU A 95 -3.39 7.84 -21.40
CA GLU A 95 -3.61 6.69 -22.29
C GLU A 95 -2.75 5.48 -21.89
N LEU A 96 -1.59 5.72 -21.28
CA LEU A 96 -0.65 4.67 -20.86
C LEU A 96 -0.95 4.11 -19.45
N ILE A 97 -1.82 4.73 -18.65
CA ILE A 97 -2.15 4.27 -17.28
C ILE A 97 -2.63 2.80 -17.24
N PRO A 98 -3.53 2.32 -18.13
CA PRO A 98 -3.98 0.93 -18.11
C PRO A 98 -2.85 -0.06 -18.42
N ASP A 99 -2.02 0.27 -19.42
CA ASP A 99 -0.88 -0.54 -19.84
C ASP A 99 0.17 -0.62 -18.72
N LEU A 100 0.54 0.53 -18.12
CA LEU A 100 1.45 0.61 -16.97
C LEU A 100 0.93 -0.17 -15.75
N SER A 101 -0.38 -0.12 -15.49
CA SER A 101 -0.99 -0.88 -14.40
C SER A 101 -0.75 -2.38 -14.58
N LEU A 102 -1.04 -2.91 -15.78
CA LEU A 102 -0.79 -4.31 -16.13
C LEU A 102 0.70 -4.67 -16.03
N TRP A 103 1.61 -3.80 -16.49
CA TRP A 103 3.05 -4.06 -16.42
C TRP A 103 3.59 -4.03 -14.98
N THR A 104 3.05 -3.19 -14.10
CA THR A 104 3.42 -3.21 -12.66
C THR A 104 2.90 -4.42 -11.89
N GLU A 105 1.89 -5.12 -12.42
CA GLU A 105 1.44 -6.41 -11.90
C GLU A 105 2.33 -7.56 -12.41
N ALA A 106 2.72 -7.53 -13.69
CA ALA A 106 3.63 -8.51 -14.30
C ALA A 106 5.07 -8.42 -13.76
N TYR A 107 5.55 -7.20 -13.50
CA TYR A 107 6.90 -6.92 -12.99
C TYR A 107 6.83 -6.26 -11.61
N PRO A 108 6.42 -7.01 -10.56
CA PRO A 108 6.01 -6.45 -9.27
C PRO A 108 7.11 -5.69 -8.51
N TYR A 109 8.39 -5.94 -8.84
CA TYR A 109 9.57 -5.32 -8.25
C TYR A 109 10.31 -4.34 -9.18
N ASN A 110 9.83 -4.11 -10.41
CA ASN A 110 10.47 -3.14 -11.32
C ASN A 110 10.08 -1.72 -10.89
N GLU A 111 10.96 -1.07 -10.13
CA GLU A 111 10.76 0.28 -9.61
C GLU A 111 10.48 1.33 -10.70
N PHE A 112 11.09 1.20 -11.90
CA PHE A 112 10.89 2.14 -12.99
C PHE A 112 9.43 2.17 -13.46
N LEU A 113 8.83 0.99 -13.69
CA LEU A 113 7.43 0.91 -14.15
C LEU A 113 6.45 1.49 -13.10
N HIS A 114 6.71 1.28 -11.81
CA HIS A 114 5.94 1.89 -10.73
C HIS A 114 6.12 3.42 -10.67
N ALA A 115 7.33 3.93 -10.93
CA ALA A 115 7.58 5.36 -11.02
C ALA A 115 6.82 6.00 -12.19
N CYS A 116 6.83 5.37 -13.36
CA CYS A 116 6.07 5.82 -14.52
C CYS A 116 4.56 5.79 -14.27
N LEU A 117 4.03 4.74 -13.65
CA LEU A 117 2.61 4.68 -13.27
C LEU A 117 2.24 5.84 -12.31
N ALA A 118 3.06 6.10 -11.29
CA ALA A 118 2.86 7.20 -10.36
C ALA A 118 2.94 8.58 -11.05
N GLN A 119 3.89 8.78 -11.98
CA GLN A 119 3.98 10.00 -12.79
C GLN A 119 2.74 10.19 -13.68
N ALA A 120 2.32 9.15 -14.39
CA ALA A 120 1.16 9.21 -15.27
C ALA A 120 -0.14 9.52 -14.50
N LEU A 121 -0.34 8.90 -13.33
CA LEU A 121 -1.45 9.19 -12.42
C LEU A 121 -1.39 10.63 -11.91
N HIS A 122 -0.22 11.14 -11.55
CA HIS A 122 -0.07 12.54 -11.12
C HIS A 122 -0.43 13.55 -12.22
N HIS A 123 0.07 13.34 -13.45
CA HIS A 123 -0.30 14.17 -14.60
C HIS A 123 -1.82 14.10 -14.92
N ALA A 124 -2.46 12.96 -14.67
CA ALA A 124 -3.92 12.82 -14.74
C ALA A 124 -4.68 13.43 -13.54
N SER A 125 -4.04 14.27 -12.72
CA SER A 125 -4.60 14.87 -11.49
C SER A 125 -5.01 13.87 -10.39
N ARG A 126 -4.48 12.64 -10.45
CA ARG A 126 -4.76 11.54 -9.50
C ARG A 126 -3.58 11.30 -8.54
N THR A 127 -3.05 12.38 -7.95
CA THR A 127 -1.88 12.32 -7.05
C THR A 127 -2.07 11.39 -5.84
N ALA A 128 -3.30 11.25 -5.34
CA ALA A 128 -3.60 10.29 -4.26
C ALA A 128 -3.35 8.84 -4.68
N ASP A 129 -3.76 8.46 -5.89
CA ASP A 129 -3.51 7.14 -6.46
C ASP A 129 -2.02 6.92 -6.74
N ALA A 130 -1.32 7.97 -7.22
CA ALA A 130 0.12 7.94 -7.45
C ALA A 130 0.92 7.64 -6.17
N LEU A 131 0.57 8.28 -5.05
CA LEU A 131 1.19 8.02 -3.75
C LEU A 131 0.82 6.62 -3.20
N GLU A 132 -0.41 6.16 -3.44
CA GLU A 132 -0.84 4.81 -3.06
C GLU A 132 -0.08 3.70 -3.82
N VAL A 133 0.27 3.91 -5.10
CA VAL A 133 1.16 3.00 -5.87
C VAL A 133 2.53 2.89 -5.20
N LEU A 134 3.18 4.03 -4.89
CA LEU A 134 4.49 4.03 -4.24
C LEU A 134 4.46 3.42 -2.83
N ARG A 135 3.37 3.65 -2.08
CA ARG A 135 3.14 3.04 -0.76
C ARG A 135 3.02 1.51 -0.87
N ARG A 136 2.25 1.00 -1.83
CA ARG A 136 2.11 -0.45 -2.06
C ARG A 136 3.42 -1.11 -2.46
N LEU A 137 4.21 -0.46 -3.32
CA LEU A 137 5.53 -0.96 -3.69
C LEU A 137 6.47 -1.01 -2.48
N ARG A 138 6.51 0.05 -1.66
CA ARG A 138 7.29 0.05 -0.40
C ARG A 138 6.88 -1.10 0.51
N ASP A 139 5.58 -1.25 0.77
CA ASP A 139 5.04 -2.34 1.59
C ASP A 139 5.40 -3.72 1.02
N ARG A 140 5.52 -3.87 -0.31
CA ARG A 140 5.93 -5.12 -0.97
C ARG A 140 7.42 -5.39 -0.79
N LEU A 141 8.29 -4.44 -1.15
CA LEU A 141 9.74 -4.59 -1.08
C LEU A 141 10.23 -4.86 0.35
N ASP A 142 9.63 -4.20 1.35
CA ASP A 142 9.97 -4.39 2.76
C ASP A 142 9.60 -5.80 3.25
N ARG A 143 8.36 -6.26 2.95
CA ARG A 143 7.87 -7.57 3.41
C ARG A 143 8.48 -8.77 2.68
N GLU A 144 8.78 -8.63 1.38
CA GLU A 144 9.17 -9.76 0.53
C GLU A 144 10.69 -9.83 0.30
N LEU A 145 11.39 -8.69 0.31
CA LEU A 145 12.84 -8.60 0.06
C LEU A 145 13.64 -7.96 1.21
N GLY A 146 12.98 -7.32 2.19
CA GLY A 146 13.65 -6.52 3.22
C GLY A 146 14.31 -5.24 2.68
N LEU A 147 13.79 -4.70 1.58
CA LEU A 147 14.35 -3.55 0.86
C LEU A 147 13.43 -2.32 0.93
N GLY A 148 14.02 -1.13 0.93
CA GLY A 148 13.30 0.14 0.76
C GLY A 148 13.18 0.56 -0.71
N LEU A 149 12.40 1.61 -0.98
CA LEU A 149 12.38 2.25 -2.30
C LEU A 149 13.77 2.81 -2.66
N GLY A 150 14.15 2.66 -3.92
CA GLY A 150 15.37 3.23 -4.48
C GLY A 150 15.36 4.77 -4.51
N PRO A 151 16.55 5.40 -4.64
CA PRO A 151 16.69 6.84 -4.53
C PRO A 151 15.97 7.64 -5.62
N ALA A 152 15.65 7.01 -6.77
CA ALA A 152 14.82 7.63 -7.81
C ALA A 152 13.36 7.80 -7.35
N LEU A 153 12.77 6.74 -6.78
CA LEU A 153 11.38 6.74 -6.33
C LEU A 153 11.19 7.59 -5.07
N LEU A 154 12.16 7.63 -4.17
CA LEU A 154 12.14 8.54 -3.01
C LEU A 154 12.14 10.02 -3.44
N ARG A 155 12.87 10.38 -4.51
CA ARG A 155 12.81 11.73 -5.10
C ARG A 155 11.44 12.00 -5.71
N LEU A 156 10.89 11.05 -6.47
CA LEU A 156 9.55 11.18 -7.05
C LEU A 156 8.47 11.35 -5.96
N GLU A 157 8.46 10.52 -4.93
CA GLU A 157 7.52 10.62 -3.80
C GLU A 157 7.60 11.99 -3.11
N THR A 158 8.81 12.51 -2.94
CA THR A 158 9.05 13.85 -2.37
C THR A 158 8.50 14.95 -3.28
N GLN A 159 8.63 14.82 -4.60
CA GLN A 159 8.05 15.75 -5.58
C GLN A 159 6.51 15.67 -5.57
N LEU A 160 5.93 14.46 -5.52
CA LEU A 160 4.48 14.22 -5.54
C LEU A 160 3.77 14.68 -4.26
N CYS A 161 4.41 14.54 -3.09
CA CYS A 161 3.92 15.14 -1.84
C CYS A 161 3.91 16.68 -1.88
N GLY A 162 4.63 17.27 -2.84
CA GLY A 162 4.95 18.70 -2.89
C GLY A 162 5.84 19.15 -1.71
N PRO A 163 6.18 20.44 -1.63
CA PRO A 163 6.53 20.99 -0.34
C PRO A 163 5.34 20.73 0.59
N LYS A 164 5.54 19.89 1.61
CA LYS A 164 4.60 19.77 2.73
C LYS A 164 4.26 21.21 3.09
N ARG A 165 3.01 21.65 2.81
CA ARG A 165 2.56 22.97 3.26
C ARG A 165 2.96 22.98 4.71
N ALA A 166 3.88 23.88 5.07
CA ALA A 166 4.02 24.22 6.46
C ALA A 166 2.59 24.55 6.85
N SER A 167 2.01 23.73 7.74
CA SER A 167 0.89 24.21 8.51
C SER A 167 1.41 25.55 8.99
N GLU A 168 0.82 26.65 8.53
CA GLU A 168 1.12 27.93 9.13
C GLU A 168 1.05 27.69 10.64
N PRO A 169 1.92 28.31 11.44
CA PRO A 169 1.82 28.22 12.89
C PRO A 169 0.57 28.98 13.35
N GLY A 170 -0.60 28.52 12.90
CA GLY A 170 -1.92 28.78 13.44
C GLY A 170 -1.89 28.24 14.85
N GLU A 171 -1.44 29.15 15.72
CA GLU A 171 -1.61 29.15 17.16
C GLU A 171 -1.57 27.75 17.75
N ARG A 172 -0.41 27.07 17.63
CA ARG A 172 -0.05 26.05 18.61
C ARG A 172 -0.04 26.75 19.96
N THR A 173 -1.15 26.64 20.69
CA THR A 173 -1.43 27.43 21.88
C THR A 173 -0.22 27.36 22.78
N SER A 174 0.51 28.48 22.86
CA SER A 174 1.81 28.48 23.49
C SER A 174 1.68 28.00 24.94
N LEU A 175 2.70 27.35 25.48
CA LEU A 175 2.68 26.96 26.90
C LEU A 175 2.50 28.17 27.83
N ALA A 176 2.82 29.39 27.36
CA ALA A 176 2.50 30.63 28.06
C ALA A 176 0.99 30.94 28.04
N THR A 177 0.30 30.86 26.88
CA THR A 177 -1.16 31.03 26.81
C THR A 177 -1.93 29.94 27.54
N LEU A 178 -1.48 28.67 27.47
CA LEU A 178 -2.10 27.59 28.26
C LEU A 178 -1.93 27.82 29.77
N LYS A 179 -0.75 28.28 30.22
CA LYS A 179 -0.55 28.68 31.62
C LYS A 179 -1.39 29.89 32.02
N ALA A 180 -1.53 30.90 31.15
CA ALA A 180 -2.37 32.07 31.43
C ALA A 180 -3.85 31.69 31.59
N ILE A 181 -4.36 30.80 30.73
CA ILE A 181 -5.72 30.24 30.85
C ILE A 181 -5.86 29.42 32.15
N GLN A 182 -4.84 28.63 32.51
CA GLN A 182 -4.84 27.85 33.76
C GLN A 182 -4.88 28.74 35.02
N VAL A 183 -4.13 29.84 35.04
CA VAL A 183 -4.15 30.80 36.16
C VAL A 183 -5.51 31.50 36.24
N ALA A 184 -6.03 32.02 35.13
CA ALA A 184 -7.34 32.68 35.10
C ALA A 184 -8.50 31.75 35.53
N LEU A 185 -8.41 30.45 35.23
CA LEU A 185 -9.38 29.45 35.71
C LEU A 185 -9.25 29.17 37.22
N ALA A 186 -8.03 29.22 37.78
CA ALA A 186 -7.81 29.09 39.22
C ALA A 186 -8.36 30.31 39.98
N ASP A 187 -8.04 31.52 39.53
CA ASP A 187 -8.54 32.77 40.11
C ASP A 187 -10.08 32.81 40.12
N LEU A 188 -10.72 32.34 39.04
CA LEU A 188 -12.17 32.25 38.93
C LEU A 188 -12.77 31.17 39.84
N SER A 189 -12.06 30.06 40.05
CA SER A 189 -12.45 29.01 41.00
C SER A 189 -12.41 29.54 42.44
N ASP A 190 -11.35 30.27 42.81
CA ASP A 190 -11.21 30.86 44.15
C ASP A 190 -12.26 31.96 44.40
N ALA A 191 -12.56 32.79 43.40
CA ALA A 191 -13.62 33.78 43.47
C ALA A 191 -15.03 33.14 43.63
N VAL A 192 -15.31 32.04 42.93
CA VAL A 192 -16.55 31.28 43.10
C VAL A 192 -16.62 30.62 44.48
N GLN A 193 -15.51 30.06 44.98
CA GLN A 193 -15.49 29.45 46.31
C GLN A 193 -15.65 30.50 47.42
N ALA A 194 -15.08 31.70 47.27
CA ALA A 194 -15.33 32.82 48.17
C ALA A 194 -16.81 33.22 48.18
N LEU A 195 -17.45 33.33 47.01
CA LEU A 195 -18.88 33.64 46.89
C LEU A 195 -19.78 32.55 47.50
N ILE A 196 -19.40 31.27 47.40
CA ILE A 196 -20.10 30.15 48.05
C ILE A 196 -19.96 30.22 49.58
N ASN A 197 -18.77 30.59 50.07
CA ASN A 197 -18.48 30.68 51.50
C ASN A 197 -19.14 31.90 52.18
N ASP A 198 -19.41 32.97 51.43
CA ASP A 198 -20.01 34.21 51.93
C ASP A 198 -21.55 34.22 51.86
N ILE A 199 -22.19 33.08 51.55
CA ILE A 199 -23.65 32.92 51.60
C ILE A 199 -24.12 32.98 53.07
N PRO A 200 -24.86 34.02 53.50
CA PRO A 200 -25.23 34.16 54.90
C PRO A 200 -26.42 33.25 55.24
N GLY A 201 -26.12 32.12 55.88
CA GLY A 201 -27.08 31.38 56.69
C GLY A 201 -27.85 30.24 56.00
N GLN A 202 -27.45 29.01 56.32
CA GLN A 202 -28.44 27.98 56.67
C GLN A 202 -28.24 27.58 58.12
N GLY A 203 -29.30 27.68 58.90
CA GLY A 203 -29.25 27.62 60.37
C GLY A 203 -28.89 26.23 60.91
N SER A 204 -28.08 26.21 61.96
CA SER A 204 -27.75 25.02 62.74
C SER A 204 -29.00 24.32 63.29
N ARG A 205 -29.36 23.17 62.74
CA ARG A 205 -30.34 22.26 63.36
C ARG A 205 -29.60 21.23 64.22
N LYS A 206 -29.39 21.55 65.50
CA LYS A 206 -28.87 20.58 66.47
C LYS A 206 -29.91 19.48 66.73
N PRO A 207 -29.54 18.19 66.77
CA PRO A 207 -30.37 17.18 67.40
C PRO A 207 -30.25 17.27 68.93
N HIS A 208 -31.37 17.21 69.64
CA HIS A 208 -31.40 17.15 71.10
C HIS A 208 -31.07 15.74 71.61
N THR A 209 -30.38 15.68 72.75
CA THR A 209 -30.15 14.45 73.53
C THR A 209 -31.11 14.38 74.70
N GLU A 210 -31.93 13.33 74.77
CA GLU A 210 -32.62 12.89 75.99
C GLU A 210 -32.61 11.35 76.08
N GLY A 211 -32.59 10.85 77.30
CA GLY A 211 -32.76 9.46 77.74
C GLY A 211 -32.96 9.48 79.27
N PRO A 212 -33.13 8.34 79.98
CA PRO A 212 -32.96 6.93 79.55
C PRO A 212 -34.15 6.02 79.98
N GLN A 213 -33.90 4.70 80.13
CA GLN A 213 -34.75 3.58 80.63
C GLN A 213 -35.50 2.76 79.55
N ASP A 214 -35.62 1.42 79.62
CA ASP A 214 -34.90 0.36 80.38
C ASP A 214 -35.23 -1.03 79.75
N ARG A 215 -34.30 -2.01 79.84
CA ARG A 215 -34.45 -3.47 79.54
C ARG A 215 -34.88 -3.90 78.10
N ALA A 216 -34.52 -5.08 77.56
CA ALA A 216 -33.87 -6.27 78.12
C ALA A 216 -32.97 -7.04 77.10
N GLU A 217 -32.07 -7.87 77.64
CA GLU A 217 -31.62 -9.20 77.15
C GLU A 217 -30.78 -9.39 75.85
N LEU A 218 -29.50 -9.72 76.08
CA LEU A 218 -28.65 -10.68 75.32
C LEU A 218 -29.13 -12.14 75.55
N PRO A 219 -28.61 -13.21 74.87
CA PRO A 219 -27.44 -13.32 73.97
C PRO A 219 -27.81 -14.01 72.60
N ALA A 220 -27.04 -14.80 71.82
CA ALA A 220 -25.67 -15.35 71.86
C ALA A 220 -25.15 -15.79 70.45
N LYS A 221 -23.84 -15.59 70.21
CA LYS A 221 -22.85 -16.47 69.51
C LYS A 221 -23.06 -16.99 68.07
N GLY A 222 -21.91 -17.20 67.40
CA GLY A 222 -21.75 -17.91 66.10
C GLY A 222 -21.29 -16.95 64.99
N GLU A 223 -20.04 -16.52 64.89
CA GLU A 223 -18.79 -17.29 64.75
C GLU A 223 -18.72 -18.19 63.48
N SER A 224 -17.75 -17.83 62.61
CA SER A 224 -16.93 -18.72 61.78
C SER A 224 -17.35 -19.16 60.37
N SER A 225 -16.37 -18.98 59.47
CA SER A 225 -16.02 -19.82 58.30
C SER A 225 -16.88 -19.73 57.03
N HIS A 226 -16.35 -19.26 55.90
CA HIS A 226 -15.28 -19.83 55.05
C HIS A 226 -15.76 -20.98 54.15
N THR A 227 -15.95 -20.69 52.85
CA THR A 227 -15.98 -21.59 51.67
C THR A 227 -16.34 -20.71 50.44
N HIS A 228 -16.15 -21.05 49.17
CA HIS A 228 -15.17 -21.85 48.44
C HIS A 228 -15.58 -21.77 46.94
N ARG A 229 -14.70 -21.25 46.08
CA ARG A 229 -14.51 -21.60 44.65
C ARG A 229 -15.73 -21.96 43.75
N GLY A 230 -15.88 -21.19 42.66
CA GLY A 230 -16.41 -21.59 41.34
C GLY A 230 -16.31 -20.36 40.42
N ARG A 231 -15.58 -20.30 39.30
CA ARG A 231 -15.25 -21.23 38.18
C ARG A 231 -16.45 -21.55 37.28
N MET A 232 -16.18 -21.47 35.97
CA MET A 232 -17.05 -21.65 34.79
C MET A 232 -17.84 -20.38 34.43
N ALA A 233 -17.71 -19.76 33.24
CA ALA A 233 -17.52 -20.18 31.84
C ALA A 233 -18.82 -20.16 31.02
N GLY A 234 -18.74 -19.59 29.82
CA GLY A 234 -19.87 -19.32 28.91
C GLY A 234 -19.86 -17.84 28.47
N GLY A 235 -19.75 -17.47 27.20
CA GLY A 235 -19.65 -18.26 25.97
C GLY A 235 -20.76 -17.90 24.97
N ARG A 236 -20.33 -17.61 23.72
CA ARG A 236 -21.06 -17.13 22.51
C ARG A 236 -20.77 -15.65 22.18
N GLY A 237 -20.54 -15.28 20.92
CA GLY A 237 -20.36 -16.13 19.73
C GLY A 237 -20.65 -15.42 18.41
N GLY A 238 -19.96 -15.80 17.33
CA GLY A 238 -20.18 -15.32 15.95
C GLY A 238 -19.65 -13.88 15.69
N ASN A 239 -19.18 -13.52 14.50
CA ASN A 239 -19.29 -14.22 13.22
C ASN A 239 -18.06 -13.95 12.31
N LYS A 240 -17.49 -15.02 11.74
CA LYS A 240 -16.62 -15.05 10.56
C LYS A 240 -16.98 -16.37 9.85
N PRO A 241 -17.17 -16.39 8.53
CA PRO A 241 -16.04 -16.66 7.62
C PRO A 241 -16.02 -15.67 6.43
N MET A 242 -14.89 -15.30 5.81
CA MET A 242 -13.83 -16.15 5.22
C MET A 242 -14.33 -16.91 3.99
N ASN A 243 -14.26 -16.27 2.82
CA ASN A 243 -14.57 -16.92 1.54
C ASN A 243 -13.27 -17.31 0.83
N THR A 244 -13.07 -18.61 0.65
CA THR A 244 -11.99 -19.20 -0.14
C THR A 244 -12.58 -20.44 -0.79
N ILE A 245 -12.44 -20.57 -2.11
CA ILE A 245 -12.35 -21.79 -2.94
C ILE A 245 -12.75 -21.39 -4.36
N PHE A 246 -11.83 -21.56 -5.30
CA PHE A 246 -12.07 -22.45 -6.44
C PHE A 246 -10.73 -22.93 -7.01
N THR A 247 -10.37 -24.17 -6.68
CA THR A 247 -9.30 -24.93 -7.32
C THR A 247 -9.90 -26.22 -7.88
N ARG A 248 -9.86 -26.37 -9.21
CA ARG A 248 -9.63 -27.62 -9.95
C ARG A 248 -9.98 -27.45 -11.42
N SER A 249 -9.02 -27.78 -12.29
CA SER A 249 -9.28 -28.82 -13.28
C SER A 249 -7.98 -29.60 -13.52
N SER A 250 -8.07 -30.92 -13.54
CA SER A 250 -6.93 -31.81 -13.70
C SER A 250 -7.02 -32.52 -15.05
N ILE A 251 -5.86 -32.58 -15.72
CA ILE A 251 -5.30 -33.73 -16.43
C ILE A 251 -6.28 -34.89 -16.71
N LEU A 252 -6.44 -35.25 -17.98
CA LEU A 252 -6.67 -36.63 -18.40
C LEU A 252 -5.65 -37.01 -19.49
N HIS A 253 -4.98 -38.14 -19.30
CA HIS A 253 -4.26 -38.86 -20.35
C HIS A 253 -5.24 -39.67 -21.20
N THR A 254 -4.95 -39.83 -22.49
CA THR A 254 -4.86 -41.15 -23.17
C THR A 254 -3.93 -40.99 -24.37
#